data_AF-A0A485LAP0-F1
#
_entry.id   AF-A0A485LAP0-F1
#
_cell.length_a   1.000
_cell.length_b   1.000
_cell.length_c   1.000
_cell.angle_alpha   90.00
_cell.angle_beta   90.00
_cell.angle_gamma   90.00
#
_symmetry.space_group_name_H-M   'P 1'
#
loop_
_entity.id
_entity.type
_entity.pdbx_description
1 polymer ?
#
loop_
_entity_poly.entity_id
_entity_poly.type
_entity_poly.pdbx_seq_one_letter_code
_entity_poly.pdbx_strand_id
1 'polypeptide(L)'
;MQLLTTLVAFAATFASVDAVGRMISPPHRGYMGRLPQFKDIVPIDWTDNVINGGGQGVTKNGLWGVCGDKYTDAQPRAHEDGGLYGLFPSLGSQVIAGCYAPGATIPIQVQLTANHKGYFTFAVCKLNGKKDMETEACFTNMTQPDGTQNWPVPEGNIVFTVPYVLPVGLTCEGDSHCVLRWWYIAGNSPGTSFLDEQLIWNCADIYISSNCGGPFPPASTPIGPTTPTPVVPTTPTPVAPTTPTPAVTPTPTTAAPVTTRPTIAPVTSAPATTTPSPNDPCNGNHNTCYWALTGQTLPYTQDVCLSFGSFIWCN
;
A
#
# COMPACT_ATOMS: atom_id res chain seq x y z
N MET A 1 -11.94 -17.74 -62.54
CA MET A 1 -11.65 -18.35 -61.23
C MET A 1 -11.10 -17.24 -60.34
N GLN A 2 -11.93 -16.69 -59.46
CA GLN A 2 -11.58 -15.54 -58.61
C GLN A 2 -10.68 -16.00 -57.46
N LEU A 3 -9.51 -15.36 -57.31
CA LEU A 3 -8.66 -15.51 -56.13
C LEU A 3 -9.32 -14.76 -54.97
N LEU A 4 -9.74 -15.48 -53.93
CA LEU A 4 -10.05 -14.90 -52.62
C LEU A 4 -8.72 -14.63 -51.89
N THR A 5 -8.35 -13.37 -51.77
CA THR A 5 -7.34 -12.92 -50.80
C THR A 5 -7.99 -12.77 -49.43
N THR A 6 -7.78 -13.74 -48.55
CA THR A 6 -8.12 -13.67 -47.12
C THR A 6 -7.16 -12.72 -46.42
N LEU A 7 -7.66 -11.54 -46.03
CA LEU A 7 -6.94 -10.59 -45.19
C LEU A 7 -6.98 -11.08 -43.74
N VAL A 8 -5.87 -11.61 -43.23
CA VAL A 8 -5.73 -11.94 -41.80
C VAL A 8 -5.45 -10.64 -41.05
N ALA A 9 -6.47 -10.08 -40.40
CA ALA A 9 -6.31 -8.96 -39.49
C ALA A 9 -5.61 -9.43 -38.22
N PHE A 10 -4.33 -9.10 -38.08
CA PHE A 10 -3.56 -9.34 -36.86
C PHE A 10 -4.01 -8.30 -35.82
N ALA A 11 -4.96 -8.65 -34.95
CA ALA A 11 -5.32 -7.82 -33.81
C ALA A 11 -4.15 -7.80 -32.82
N ALA A 12 -3.36 -6.72 -32.85
CA ALA A 12 -2.32 -6.50 -31.85
C ALA A 12 -3.01 -6.26 -30.49
N THR A 13 -2.98 -7.26 -29.62
CA THR A 13 -3.36 -7.11 -28.22
C THR A 13 -2.24 -6.31 -27.54
N PHE A 14 -2.48 -5.03 -27.28
CA PHE A 14 -1.61 -4.24 -26.41
C PHE A 14 -1.73 -4.79 -24.99
N ALA A 15 -0.75 -5.57 -24.54
CA ALA A 15 -0.64 -5.89 -23.12
C ALA A 15 -0.21 -4.61 -22.40
N SER A 16 -1.09 -4.07 -21.56
CA SER A 16 -0.71 -3.02 -20.60
C SER A 16 0.30 -3.63 -19.63
N VAL A 17 1.51 -3.08 -19.59
CA VAL A 17 2.43 -3.33 -18.49
C VAL A 17 1.84 -2.62 -17.26
N ASP A 18 1.99 -3.21 -16.08
CA ASP A 18 1.64 -2.55 -14.81
C ASP A 18 2.81 -1.70 -14.32
N ALA A 19 2.50 -0.61 -13.62
CA ALA A 19 3.49 0.17 -12.90
C ALA A 19 4.09 -0.74 -11.84
N VAL A 20 5.39 -0.67 -11.68
CA VAL A 20 6.12 -1.55 -10.76
C VAL A 20 7.08 -0.72 -9.95
N GLY A 21 6.94 -0.76 -8.63
CA GLY A 21 7.83 -0.05 -7.73
C GLY A 21 7.63 -0.38 -6.26
N ARG A 22 8.65 -0.01 -5.47
CA ARG A 22 8.69 -0.23 -4.03
C ARG A 22 9.48 0.86 -3.30
N MET A 23 9.07 1.17 -2.07
CA MET A 23 9.77 2.07 -1.17
C MET A 23 10.89 1.31 -0.43
N ILE A 24 12.14 1.57 -0.81
CA ILE A 24 13.31 0.83 -0.31
C ILE A 24 13.98 1.48 0.90
N SER A 25 13.73 2.77 1.16
CA SER A 25 14.25 3.47 2.34
C SER A 25 13.28 4.58 2.81
N PRO A 26 12.75 4.54 4.04
CA PRO A 26 12.76 3.37 4.92
C PRO A 26 12.10 2.17 4.20
N PRO A 27 12.63 0.95 4.34
CA PRO A 27 12.10 -0.21 3.64
C PRO A 27 10.66 -0.50 4.06
N HIS A 28 9.76 -0.63 3.08
CA HIS A 28 8.37 -1.03 3.36
C HIS A 28 8.27 -2.50 3.77
N ARG A 29 7.18 -2.84 4.46
CA ARG A 29 6.89 -4.15 5.05
C ARG A 29 7.18 -5.33 4.11
N GLY A 30 6.73 -5.28 2.86
CA GLY A 30 6.97 -6.32 1.85
C GLY A 30 8.45 -6.43 1.41
N TYR A 31 9.20 -5.32 1.36
CA TYR A 31 10.61 -5.32 0.96
C TYR A 31 11.55 -5.79 2.07
N MET A 32 11.16 -5.66 3.34
CA MET A 32 12.02 -5.93 4.50
C MET A 32 12.67 -7.31 4.43
N GLY A 33 11.94 -8.37 4.09
CA GLY A 33 12.47 -9.74 4.01
C GLY A 33 13.62 -9.93 3.01
N ARG A 34 13.82 -9.00 2.07
CA ARG A 34 14.96 -9.02 1.13
C ARG A 34 16.26 -8.48 1.74
N LEU A 35 16.20 -7.86 2.93
CA LEU A 35 17.32 -7.18 3.54
C LEU A 35 18.04 -8.07 4.57
N PRO A 36 19.38 -8.07 4.61
CA PRO A 36 20.13 -8.94 5.51
C PRO A 36 19.74 -8.83 7.00
N GLN A 37 19.37 -7.63 7.46
CA GLN A 37 18.99 -7.38 8.86
C GLN A 37 17.62 -7.96 9.24
N PHE A 38 16.77 -8.30 8.27
CA PHE A 38 15.42 -8.82 8.52
C PHE A 38 15.24 -10.26 8.03
N LYS A 39 16.25 -10.85 7.38
CA LYS A 39 16.18 -12.13 6.67
C LYS A 39 15.66 -13.32 7.50
N ASP A 40 15.87 -13.29 8.82
CA ASP A 40 15.50 -14.39 9.72
C ASP A 40 14.17 -14.12 10.47
N ILE A 41 13.56 -12.94 10.28
CA ILE A 41 12.37 -12.50 11.04
C ILE A 41 11.22 -12.00 10.16
N VAL A 42 11.50 -11.54 8.93
CA VAL A 42 10.48 -11.13 7.95
C VAL A 42 10.54 -12.05 6.74
N PRO A 43 9.43 -12.72 6.34
CA PRO A 43 9.40 -13.53 5.14
C PRO A 43 9.62 -12.67 3.88
N ILE A 44 10.22 -13.25 2.85
CA ILE A 44 10.36 -12.58 1.54
C ILE A 44 8.98 -12.47 0.89
N ASP A 45 8.52 -11.25 0.64
CA ASP A 45 7.46 -11.00 -0.32
C ASP A 45 8.03 -10.97 -1.74
N TRP A 46 7.58 -11.89 -2.59
CA TRP A 46 8.01 -11.96 -3.98
C TRP A 46 7.31 -10.93 -4.87
N THR A 47 6.24 -10.30 -4.36
CA THR A 47 5.39 -9.32 -5.04
C THR A 47 5.50 -7.92 -4.42
N ASP A 48 6.56 -7.67 -3.65
CA ASP A 48 6.80 -6.43 -2.89
C ASP A 48 6.81 -5.15 -3.76
N ASN A 49 7.05 -5.30 -5.06
CA ASN A 49 7.06 -4.20 -6.03
C ASN A 49 5.75 -4.00 -6.82
N VAL A 50 4.70 -4.76 -6.53
CA VAL A 50 3.40 -4.70 -7.24
C VAL A 50 2.20 -4.68 -6.27
N ILE A 51 2.34 -3.97 -5.15
CA ILE A 51 1.30 -3.83 -4.14
C ILE A 51 0.27 -2.77 -4.60
N ASN A 52 -0.62 -3.18 -5.51
CA ASN A 52 -1.43 -2.29 -6.35
C ASN A 52 -2.95 -2.37 -6.12
N GLY A 53 -3.38 -2.78 -4.93
CA GLY A 53 -4.81 -2.91 -4.58
C GLY A 53 -5.56 -3.99 -5.36
N GLY A 54 -4.84 -4.87 -6.08
CA GLY A 54 -5.42 -5.83 -7.02
C GLY A 54 -5.48 -5.36 -8.46
N GLY A 55 -4.90 -4.20 -8.77
CA GLY A 55 -4.80 -3.61 -10.09
C GLY A 55 -5.90 -2.58 -10.36
N GLN A 56 -5.66 -1.77 -11.40
CA GLN A 56 -6.49 -0.65 -11.82
C GLN A 56 -7.99 -1.00 -11.94
N GLY A 57 -8.31 -2.18 -12.48
CA GLY A 57 -9.70 -2.64 -12.64
C GLY A 57 -10.45 -2.85 -11.32
N VAL A 58 -9.73 -3.12 -10.22
CA VAL A 58 -10.27 -3.30 -8.87
C VAL A 58 -10.37 -1.95 -8.15
N THR A 59 -9.30 -1.15 -8.23
CA THR A 59 -9.20 0.12 -7.50
C THR A 59 -10.08 1.22 -8.06
N LYS A 60 -10.51 1.14 -9.33
CA LYS A 60 -11.38 2.14 -9.98
C LYS A 60 -12.67 2.47 -9.24
N ASN A 61 -13.16 1.56 -8.40
CA ASN A 61 -14.38 1.75 -7.62
C ASN A 61 -14.11 2.44 -6.27
N GLY A 62 -12.86 2.77 -5.96
CA GLY A 62 -12.49 3.47 -4.74
C GLY A 62 -12.12 2.54 -3.58
N LEU A 63 -11.78 1.27 -3.84
CA LEU A 63 -11.52 0.28 -2.80
C LEU A 63 -10.08 -0.25 -2.88
N TRP A 64 -9.33 -0.15 -1.78
CA TRP A 64 -8.02 -0.77 -1.55
C TRP A 64 -7.84 -1.07 -0.05
N GLY A 65 -6.92 -1.96 0.28
CA GLY A 65 -6.40 -2.10 1.64
C GLY A 65 -5.50 -0.94 2.00
N VAL A 66 -5.40 -0.61 3.29
CA VAL A 66 -4.74 0.62 3.78
C VAL A 66 -3.28 0.72 3.33
N CYS A 67 -2.63 -0.44 3.21
CA CYS A 67 -1.25 -0.62 2.78
C CYS A 67 -1.11 -1.26 1.38
N GLY A 68 -2.16 -1.20 0.56
CA GLY A 68 -2.15 -1.56 -0.87
C GLY A 68 -2.51 -3.00 -1.21
N ASP A 69 -2.91 -3.80 -0.23
CA ASP A 69 -3.54 -5.11 -0.48
C ASP A 69 -4.92 -4.96 -1.15
N LYS A 70 -5.49 -6.07 -1.63
CA LYS A 70 -6.85 -6.03 -2.17
C LYS A 70 -7.84 -5.74 -1.05
N TYR A 71 -8.81 -4.87 -1.33
CA TYR A 71 -9.84 -4.55 -0.35
C TYR A 71 -10.61 -5.79 0.16
N THR A 72 -10.82 -6.79 -0.69
CA THR A 72 -11.57 -8.01 -0.32
C THR A 72 -10.77 -9.03 0.50
N ASP A 73 -9.46 -8.83 0.68
CA ASP A 73 -8.64 -9.71 1.49
C ASP A 73 -9.04 -9.57 2.98
N ALA A 74 -8.97 -10.67 3.73
CA ALA A 74 -9.32 -10.68 5.15
C ALA A 74 -8.38 -9.79 5.96
N GLN A 75 -8.92 -9.07 6.94
CA GLN A 75 -8.12 -8.27 7.85
C GLN A 75 -7.56 -9.11 9.02
N PRO A 76 -6.33 -8.83 9.50
CA PRO A 76 -5.37 -7.89 8.91
C PRO A 76 -4.86 -8.41 7.56
N ARG A 77 -4.84 -7.52 6.55
CA ARG A 77 -4.32 -7.86 5.23
C ARG A 77 -2.81 -8.06 5.30
N ALA A 78 -2.19 -8.65 4.28
CA ALA A 78 -0.79 -9.08 4.35
C ALA A 78 0.17 -7.95 4.76
N HIS A 79 -0.05 -6.73 4.27
CA HIS A 79 0.78 -5.57 4.54
C HIS A 79 0.22 -4.63 5.61
N GLU A 80 -0.91 -4.96 6.24
CA GLU A 80 -1.48 -4.21 7.36
C GLU A 80 -0.90 -4.70 8.70
N ASP A 81 -0.98 -3.90 9.78
CA ASP A 81 -0.52 -4.33 11.10
C ASP A 81 -1.22 -5.61 11.57
N GLY A 82 -0.40 -6.57 12.01
CA GLY A 82 -0.83 -7.92 12.37
C GLY A 82 -0.91 -8.89 11.19
N GLY A 83 -0.69 -8.41 9.98
CA GLY A 83 -0.58 -9.19 8.75
C GLY A 83 0.72 -9.99 8.63
N LEU A 84 0.88 -10.67 7.49
CA LEU A 84 2.07 -11.49 7.20
C LEU A 84 3.37 -10.66 7.20
N TYR A 85 3.31 -9.41 6.76
CA TYR A 85 4.44 -8.49 6.66
C TYR A 85 4.34 -7.29 7.63
N GLY A 86 3.15 -6.99 8.16
CA GLY A 86 2.94 -5.99 9.22
C GLY A 86 3.25 -6.56 10.60
N LEU A 87 4.54 -6.78 10.88
CA LEU A 87 4.99 -7.57 12.02
C LEU A 87 5.25 -6.76 13.30
N PHE A 88 5.00 -5.45 13.31
CA PHE A 88 5.23 -4.63 14.50
C PHE A 88 4.45 -5.13 15.74
N PRO A 89 3.18 -5.58 15.63
CA PRO A 89 2.45 -6.09 16.80
C PRO A 89 3.09 -7.31 17.48
N SER A 90 3.85 -8.13 16.74
CA SER A 90 4.54 -9.31 17.29
C SER A 90 6.00 -9.04 17.62
N LEU A 91 6.71 -8.27 16.80
CA LEU A 91 8.17 -8.10 16.89
C LEU A 91 8.62 -6.73 17.43
N GLY A 92 7.74 -5.74 17.48
CA GLY A 92 8.01 -4.39 17.99
C GLY A 92 9.18 -3.71 17.26
N SER A 93 10.10 -3.14 18.04
CA SER A 93 11.26 -2.39 17.53
C SER A 93 12.17 -3.16 16.56
N GLN A 94 12.11 -4.50 16.53
CA GLN A 94 12.89 -5.34 15.62
C GLN A 94 12.53 -5.14 14.15
N VAL A 95 11.34 -4.62 13.85
CA VAL A 95 10.87 -4.37 12.48
C VAL A 95 10.68 -2.89 12.18
N ILE A 96 11.35 -2.01 12.95
CA ILE A 96 11.39 -0.59 12.64
C ILE A 96 12.37 -0.32 11.49
N ALA A 97 11.83 0.22 10.41
CA ALA A 97 12.51 0.50 9.15
C ALA A 97 13.35 1.79 9.20
N GLY A 98 13.13 2.67 10.18
CA GLY A 98 13.91 3.89 10.39
C GLY A 98 13.51 4.64 11.65
N CYS A 99 14.41 5.48 12.16
CA CYS A 99 14.20 6.35 13.33
C CYS A 99 14.56 7.78 12.92
N TYR A 100 13.63 8.71 13.05
CA TYR A 100 13.80 10.10 12.61
C TYR A 100 13.42 11.10 13.71
N ALA A 101 14.05 12.27 13.69
CA ALA A 101 13.65 13.35 14.60
C ALA A 101 12.29 13.96 14.18
N PRO A 102 11.44 14.40 15.13
CA PRO A 102 10.23 15.15 14.81
C PRO A 102 10.55 16.39 13.96
N GLY A 103 9.74 16.67 12.94
CA GLY A 103 9.98 17.81 12.04
C GLY A 103 11.09 17.60 11.00
N ALA A 104 11.78 16.46 10.99
CA ALA A 104 12.88 16.22 10.07
C ALA A 104 12.40 16.09 8.62
N THR A 105 13.20 16.62 7.69
CA THR A 105 13.11 16.24 6.27
C THR A 105 13.82 14.90 6.09
N ILE A 106 13.08 13.90 5.64
CA ILE A 106 13.60 12.54 5.42
C ILE A 106 13.81 12.28 3.92
N PRO A 107 14.94 11.68 3.51
CA PRO A 107 15.18 11.27 2.13
C PRO A 107 14.56 9.89 1.89
N ILE A 108 13.35 9.87 1.33
CA ILE A 108 12.64 8.63 1.03
C ILE A 108 13.12 8.10 -0.31
N GLN A 109 13.52 6.83 -0.37
CA GLN A 109 13.96 6.19 -1.60
C GLN A 109 12.90 5.24 -2.15
N VAL A 110 12.51 5.46 -3.40
CA VAL A 110 11.53 4.66 -4.14
C VAL A 110 12.21 4.11 -5.39
N GLN A 111 12.18 2.79 -5.56
CA GLN A 111 12.63 2.13 -6.78
C GLN A 111 11.44 1.92 -7.70
N LEU A 112 11.50 2.43 -8.93
CA LEU A 112 10.57 2.03 -10.00
C LEU A 112 11.30 1.16 -11.03
N THR A 113 10.71 0.04 -11.39
CA THR A 113 11.18 -0.82 -12.51
C THR A 113 10.28 -0.72 -13.73
N ALA A 114 9.07 -0.20 -13.58
CA ALA A 114 8.22 0.25 -14.67
C ALA A 114 7.56 1.58 -14.25
N ASN A 115 8.12 2.68 -14.76
CA ASN A 115 7.68 4.04 -14.46
C ASN A 115 6.58 4.49 -15.44
N HIS A 116 5.42 4.85 -14.89
CA HIS A 116 4.23 5.25 -15.63
C HIS A 116 3.86 6.72 -15.38
N LYS A 117 4.86 7.59 -15.20
CA LYS A 117 4.71 9.05 -14.96
C LYS A 117 3.92 9.32 -13.68
N GLY A 118 3.04 10.33 -13.65
CA GLY A 118 2.22 10.63 -12.48
C GLY A 118 3.01 11.27 -11.34
N TYR A 119 2.66 10.95 -10.10
CA TYR A 119 3.25 11.56 -8.91
C TYR A 119 3.26 10.63 -7.70
N PHE A 120 4.21 10.86 -6.80
CA PHE A 120 4.22 10.25 -5.47
C PHE A 120 3.56 11.18 -4.44
N THR A 121 2.92 10.57 -3.45
CA THR A 121 2.51 11.23 -2.23
C THR A 121 2.95 10.40 -1.03
N PHE A 122 3.13 11.06 0.11
CA PHE A 122 3.48 10.40 1.36
C PHE A 122 2.57 10.88 2.48
N ALA A 123 2.23 9.97 3.38
CA ALA A 123 1.44 10.25 4.56
C ALA A 123 1.98 9.46 5.74
N VAL A 124 1.71 9.94 6.95
CA VAL A 124 2.09 9.25 8.19
C VAL A 124 0.89 9.07 9.11
N CYS A 125 0.78 7.88 9.69
CA CYS A 125 -0.21 7.52 10.71
C CYS A 125 0.53 7.19 12.01
N LYS A 126 0.04 7.65 13.16
CA LYS A 126 0.55 7.23 14.48
C LYS A 126 -0.38 6.19 15.09
N LEU A 127 0.19 5.06 15.46
CA LEU A 127 -0.45 4.00 16.24
C LEU A 127 0.02 4.10 17.70
N ASN A 128 -0.93 4.19 18.63
CA ASN A 128 -0.64 4.51 20.03
C ASN A 128 -0.32 3.27 20.86
N GLY A 129 -0.96 2.15 20.53
CA GLY A 129 -0.75 0.85 21.13
C GLY A 129 -0.09 -0.12 20.17
N LYS A 130 0.61 -1.11 20.75
CA LYS A 130 1.33 -2.15 20.00
C LYS A 130 0.44 -2.99 19.08
N LYS A 131 -0.86 -3.07 19.38
CA LYS A 131 -1.84 -3.87 18.62
C LYS A 131 -2.88 -3.00 17.91
N ASP A 132 -2.66 -1.70 17.85
CA ASP A 132 -3.51 -0.82 17.06
C ASP A 132 -3.35 -1.19 15.59
N MET A 133 -4.36 -0.88 14.78
CA MET A 133 -4.32 -1.06 13.33
C MET A 133 -4.48 0.28 12.66
N GLU A 134 -3.71 0.52 11.61
CA GLU A 134 -3.88 1.68 10.77
C GLU A 134 -5.23 1.68 10.05
N THR A 135 -5.76 2.89 9.89
CA THR A 135 -6.98 3.17 9.14
C THR A 135 -6.68 4.31 8.17
N GLU A 136 -7.46 4.43 7.09
CA GLU A 136 -7.33 5.58 6.17
C GLU A 136 -7.40 6.92 6.91
N ALA A 137 -8.30 7.03 7.89
CA ALA A 137 -8.51 8.23 8.70
C ALA A 137 -7.28 8.65 9.55
N CYS A 138 -6.38 7.72 9.85
CA CYS A 138 -5.20 7.99 10.65
C CYS A 138 -4.12 8.74 9.87
N PHE A 139 -4.08 8.55 8.54
CA PHE A 139 -3.01 9.09 7.71
C PHE A 139 -3.15 10.60 7.54
N THR A 140 -2.09 11.31 7.93
CA THR A 140 -1.92 12.74 7.66
C THR A 140 -0.92 12.91 6.51
N ASN A 141 -1.32 13.63 5.47
CA ASN A 141 -0.45 13.91 4.33
C ASN A 141 0.80 14.71 4.77
N MET A 142 1.94 14.33 4.20
CA MET A 142 3.21 15.03 4.37
C MET A 142 3.45 15.94 3.16
N THR A 143 4.29 16.95 3.35
CA THR A 143 4.71 17.87 2.29
C THR A 143 6.21 17.81 2.07
N GLN A 144 6.61 18.19 0.87
CA GLN A 144 8.00 18.50 0.53
C GLN A 144 8.45 19.78 1.27
N PRO A 145 9.77 20.06 1.34
CA PRO A 145 10.28 21.29 1.94
C PRO A 145 9.74 22.59 1.32
N ASP A 146 9.34 22.55 0.06
CA ASP A 146 8.72 23.69 -0.64
C ASP A 146 7.21 23.84 -0.35
N GLY A 147 6.64 22.96 0.49
CA GLY A 147 5.23 22.95 0.87
C GLY A 147 4.32 22.15 -0.07
N THR A 148 4.82 21.63 -1.19
CA THR A 148 4.00 20.85 -2.13
C THR A 148 3.80 19.42 -1.66
N GLN A 149 2.62 18.85 -1.90
CA GLN A 149 2.30 17.47 -1.51
C GLN A 149 2.68 16.44 -2.58
N ASN A 150 2.51 16.77 -3.85
CA ASN A 150 2.71 15.82 -4.94
C ASN A 150 4.13 15.98 -5.48
N TRP A 151 4.88 14.88 -5.51
CA TRP A 151 6.18 14.84 -6.15
C TRP A 151 6.04 14.29 -7.57
N PRO A 152 6.19 15.11 -8.64
CA PRO A 152 6.04 14.64 -10.01
C PRO A 152 7.15 13.64 -10.34
N VAL A 153 6.78 12.45 -10.84
CA VAL A 153 7.76 11.40 -11.14
C VAL A 153 8.48 11.73 -12.45
N PRO A 154 9.81 11.98 -12.43
CA PRO A 154 10.59 12.16 -13.65
C PRO A 154 10.68 10.86 -14.44
N GLU A 155 11.10 10.94 -15.70
CA GLU A 155 11.32 9.74 -16.50
C GLU A 155 12.44 8.86 -15.93
N GLY A 156 12.33 7.54 -16.17
CA GLY A 156 13.37 6.56 -15.85
C GLY A 156 12.92 5.46 -14.90
N ASN A 157 13.45 4.26 -15.12
CA ASN A 157 13.29 3.10 -14.23
C ASN A 157 14.49 3.03 -13.28
N ILE A 158 14.47 3.90 -12.27
CA ILE A 158 15.60 4.14 -11.37
C ILE A 158 15.14 4.16 -9.90
N VAL A 159 16.10 4.40 -9.00
CA VAL A 159 15.82 4.79 -7.62
C VAL A 159 15.69 6.31 -7.56
N PHE A 160 14.53 6.79 -7.13
CA PHE A 160 14.28 8.19 -6.82
C PHE A 160 14.51 8.45 -5.35
N THR A 161 15.19 9.55 -5.01
CA THR A 161 15.31 10.04 -3.63
C THR A 161 14.46 11.29 -3.49
N VAL A 162 13.48 11.24 -2.59
CA VAL A 162 12.39 12.20 -2.52
C VAL A 162 12.33 12.79 -1.10
N PRO A 163 12.47 14.12 -0.93
CA PRO A 163 12.48 14.75 0.39
C PRO A 163 11.06 15.06 0.87
N TYR A 164 10.68 14.57 2.04
CA TYR A 164 9.42 14.95 2.71
C TYR A 164 9.63 15.29 4.18
N VAL A 165 8.82 16.19 4.71
CA VAL A 165 8.90 16.71 6.07
C VAL A 165 7.96 15.93 6.99
N LEU A 166 8.50 15.33 8.04
CA LEU A 166 7.71 14.74 9.12
C LEU A 166 7.01 15.83 9.94
N PRO A 167 5.81 15.60 10.50
CA PRO A 167 5.15 16.62 11.32
C PRO A 167 5.96 16.97 12.58
N VAL A 168 6.09 18.28 12.87
CA VAL A 168 7.00 18.81 13.93
C VAL A 168 6.67 18.30 15.34
N GLY A 169 5.40 18.06 15.65
CA GLY A 169 4.96 17.58 16.97
C GLY A 169 4.70 16.07 17.04
N LEU A 170 4.90 15.32 15.95
CA LEU A 170 4.59 13.91 15.91
C LEU A 170 5.72 13.10 16.54
N THR A 171 5.37 12.23 17.49
CA THR A 171 6.29 11.31 18.14
C THR A 171 5.64 9.94 18.29
N CYS A 172 6.43 8.88 18.08
CA CYS A 172 6.05 7.48 18.18
C CYS A 172 7.34 6.66 18.41
N GLU A 173 7.45 6.06 19.59
CA GLU A 173 8.52 5.14 19.95
C GLU A 173 8.03 4.10 20.97
N GLY A 174 8.81 3.03 21.16
CA GLY A 174 8.46 1.94 22.07
C GLY A 174 7.29 1.12 21.53
N ASP A 175 6.20 1.01 22.28
CA ASP A 175 4.98 0.32 21.85
C ASP A 175 4.08 1.18 20.94
N SER A 176 4.41 2.46 20.75
CA SER A 176 3.80 3.33 19.75
C SER A 176 4.75 3.46 18.57
N HIS A 177 4.27 3.19 17.35
CA HIS A 177 5.05 3.40 16.12
C HIS A 177 4.25 4.25 15.13
N CYS A 178 4.93 4.76 14.11
CA CYS A 178 4.27 5.42 13.01
C CYS A 178 4.37 4.57 11.75
N VAL A 179 3.31 4.59 10.95
CA VAL A 179 3.27 3.97 9.63
C VAL A 179 3.48 5.08 8.61
N LEU A 180 4.61 5.04 7.90
CA LEU A 180 4.86 5.88 6.72
C LEU A 180 4.27 5.17 5.50
N ARG A 181 3.36 5.83 4.80
CA ARG A 181 2.76 5.33 3.58
C ARG A 181 3.26 6.10 2.38
N TRP A 182 3.82 5.37 1.42
CA TRP A 182 4.00 5.84 0.04
C TRP A 182 2.76 5.47 -0.76
N TRP A 183 2.29 6.41 -1.58
CA TRP A 183 1.27 6.16 -2.59
C TRP A 183 1.72 6.73 -3.93
N TYR A 184 1.83 5.84 -4.92
CA TYR A 184 2.07 6.19 -6.31
C TYR A 184 0.77 6.22 -7.08
N ILE A 185 0.48 7.37 -7.68
CA ILE A 185 -0.58 7.55 -8.65
C ILE A 185 0.11 7.66 -10.02
N ALA A 186 -0.04 6.65 -10.87
CA ALA A 186 0.47 6.70 -12.24
C ALA A 186 -0.25 7.79 -13.06
N GLY A 187 0.25 8.11 -14.25
CA GLY A 187 -0.29 9.19 -15.08
C GLY A 187 -0.21 8.90 -16.56
N ASN A 188 -0.48 7.65 -16.95
CA ASN A 188 -0.43 7.20 -18.34
C ASN A 188 -1.75 6.56 -18.81
N SER A 189 -2.79 6.60 -18.00
CA SER A 189 -4.11 6.09 -18.36
C SER A 189 -4.94 7.18 -19.05
N PRO A 190 -5.87 6.81 -19.96
CA PRO A 190 -6.66 7.77 -20.72
C PRO A 190 -7.83 8.40 -19.92
N GLY A 191 -7.96 8.06 -18.63
CA GLY A 191 -9.07 8.51 -17.78
C GLY A 191 -8.92 9.95 -17.30
N THR A 192 -9.96 10.44 -16.61
CA THR A 192 -10.00 11.80 -16.06
C THR A 192 -9.91 11.82 -14.54
N SER A 193 -10.06 10.67 -13.89
CA SER A 193 -9.92 10.50 -12.44
C SER A 193 -8.60 9.79 -12.12
N PHE A 194 -8.00 10.09 -10.97
CA PHE A 194 -6.84 9.32 -10.49
C PHE A 194 -7.20 7.85 -10.22
N LEU A 195 -8.49 7.52 -10.01
CA LEU A 195 -8.94 6.12 -9.92
C LEU A 195 -8.91 5.38 -11.25
N ASP A 196 -8.82 6.11 -12.35
CA ASP A 196 -8.57 5.52 -13.66
C ASP A 196 -7.09 5.23 -13.87
N GLU A 197 -6.21 5.53 -12.90
CA GLU A 197 -4.77 5.26 -12.99
C GLU A 197 -4.39 3.97 -12.29
N GLN A 198 -3.20 3.44 -12.63
CA GLN A 198 -2.58 2.40 -11.82
C GLN A 198 -2.08 3.01 -10.51
N LEU A 199 -2.38 2.34 -9.40
CA LEU A 199 -2.08 2.80 -8.06
C LEU A 199 -1.17 1.79 -7.35
N ILE A 200 -0.19 2.25 -6.58
CA ILE A 200 0.68 1.41 -5.75
C ILE A 200 0.78 2.02 -4.36
N TRP A 201 0.67 1.21 -3.32
CA TRP A 201 0.89 1.64 -1.94
C TRP A 201 1.92 0.78 -1.27
N ASN A 202 2.70 1.39 -0.39
CA ASN A 202 3.59 0.69 0.53
C ASN A 202 3.54 1.33 1.90
N CYS A 203 3.56 0.53 2.96
CA CYS A 203 3.68 0.98 4.35
C CYS A 203 5.01 0.55 4.96
N ALA A 204 5.67 1.45 5.72
CA ALA A 204 6.85 1.16 6.51
C ALA A 204 6.67 1.60 7.96
N ASP A 205 7.10 0.78 8.90
CA ASP A 205 7.05 1.07 10.33
C ASP A 205 8.28 1.89 10.73
N ILE A 206 8.07 3.09 11.25
CA ILE A 206 9.14 4.01 11.65
C ILE A 206 8.93 4.49 13.08
N TYR A 207 10.04 4.89 13.71
CA TYR A 207 10.00 5.70 14.91
C TYR A 207 10.24 7.16 14.59
N ILE A 208 9.54 8.01 15.32
CA ILE A 208 9.75 9.45 15.33
C ILE A 208 9.96 9.86 16.77
N SER A 209 11.19 10.27 17.12
CA SER A 209 11.56 10.55 18.50
C SER A 209 12.73 11.50 18.56
N SER A 210 12.81 12.31 19.63
CA SER A 210 13.99 13.11 19.95
C SER A 210 15.23 12.26 20.22
N ASN A 211 15.06 10.97 20.51
CA ASN A 211 16.14 10.00 20.71
C ASN A 211 16.70 9.47 19.38
N CYS A 212 16.01 9.71 18.26
CA CYS A 212 16.56 9.42 16.95
C CYS A 212 17.66 10.45 16.64
N GLY A 213 18.86 9.99 16.24
CA GLY A 213 20.00 10.87 15.95
C GLY A 213 19.66 11.97 14.94
N GLY A 214 20.13 13.19 15.21
CA GLY A 214 20.02 14.37 14.33
C GLY A 214 20.71 14.19 12.96
N PRO A 215 20.63 15.19 12.06
CA PRO A 215 20.51 15.01 10.61
C PRO A 215 21.58 14.07 10.05
N PHE A 216 21.09 12.96 9.48
CA PHE A 216 21.74 11.94 8.65
C PHE A 216 23.28 11.92 8.61
N PRO A 217 23.93 10.78 8.93
CA PRO A 217 25.11 10.37 8.19
C PRO A 217 24.74 10.33 6.70
N PRO A 218 25.63 10.75 5.76
CA PRO A 218 25.30 10.74 4.35
C PRO A 218 24.77 9.36 3.95
N ALA A 219 23.71 9.37 3.15
CA ALA A 219 23.18 8.21 2.47
C ALA A 219 24.32 7.26 2.12
N SER A 220 24.18 5.98 2.47
CA SER A 220 25.00 4.92 1.90
C SER A 220 25.16 5.25 0.42
N THR A 221 26.40 5.52 0.01
CA THR A 221 26.77 5.95 -1.34
C THR A 221 25.88 5.24 -2.35
N PRO A 222 25.27 5.95 -3.33
CA PRO A 222 24.59 5.26 -4.40
C PRO A 222 25.58 4.23 -4.93
N ILE A 223 25.19 2.95 -4.90
CA ILE A 223 25.89 1.95 -5.69
C ILE A 223 25.79 2.51 -7.11
N GLY A 224 26.90 3.08 -7.59
CA GLY A 224 26.96 3.60 -8.95
C GLY A 224 26.54 2.50 -9.92
N PRO A 225 26.15 2.85 -11.15
CA PRO A 225 25.78 1.85 -12.14
C PRO A 225 26.98 0.90 -12.31
N THR A 226 26.89 -0.29 -11.70
CA THR A 226 27.76 -1.39 -12.08
C THR A 226 27.43 -1.64 -13.53
N THR A 227 28.34 -1.24 -14.40
CA THR A 227 28.38 -1.66 -15.79
C THR A 227 28.08 -3.15 -15.80
N PRO A 228 27.01 -3.62 -16.46
CA PRO A 228 26.78 -5.04 -16.56
C PRO A 228 27.99 -5.63 -17.28
N THR A 229 28.78 -6.42 -16.56
CA THR A 229 29.75 -7.31 -17.17
C THR A 229 29.01 -8.09 -18.25
N PRO A 230 29.52 -8.21 -19.49
CA PRO A 230 28.82 -8.94 -20.54
C PRO A 230 28.53 -10.35 -20.04
N VAL A 231 27.25 -10.66 -19.85
CA VAL A 231 26.81 -12.04 -19.62
C VAL A 231 27.11 -12.76 -20.92
N VAL A 232 28.16 -13.58 -20.90
CA VAL A 232 28.44 -14.53 -21.97
C VAL A 232 27.17 -15.36 -22.19
N PRO A 233 26.59 -15.41 -23.40
CA PRO A 233 25.40 -16.20 -23.66
C PRO A 233 25.76 -17.68 -23.48
N THR A 234 25.42 -18.27 -22.34
CA THR A 234 25.37 -19.72 -22.23
C THR A 234 24.14 -20.21 -22.98
N THR A 235 24.39 -20.92 -24.07
CA THR A 235 23.42 -21.65 -24.88
C THR A 235 22.44 -22.43 -23.98
N PRO A 236 21.11 -22.33 -24.20
CA PRO A 236 20.16 -23.11 -23.44
C PRO A 236 20.29 -24.59 -23.80
N THR A 237 20.64 -25.41 -22.81
CA THR A 237 20.54 -26.87 -22.87
C THR A 237 19.06 -27.26 -23.00
N PRO A 238 18.67 -28.20 -23.88
CA PRO A 238 17.27 -28.58 -24.04
C PRO A 238 16.72 -29.22 -22.77
N VAL A 239 15.66 -28.64 -22.20
CA VAL A 239 14.88 -29.25 -21.12
C VAL A 239 14.00 -30.35 -21.71
N ALA A 240 14.12 -31.56 -21.17
CA ALA A 240 13.33 -32.72 -21.57
C ALA A 240 11.82 -32.50 -21.28
N PRO A 241 10.90 -33.11 -22.07
CA PRO A 241 9.47 -32.91 -21.88
C PRO A 241 8.98 -33.60 -20.61
N THR A 242 8.34 -32.86 -19.70
CA THR A 242 7.61 -33.44 -18.56
C THR A 242 6.22 -33.91 -18.99
N THR A 243 5.96 -35.20 -18.77
CA THR A 243 4.66 -35.88 -18.93
C THR A 243 3.58 -35.26 -18.03
N PRO A 244 2.32 -35.13 -18.48
CA PRO A 244 1.24 -34.62 -17.63
C PRO A 244 0.79 -35.65 -16.60
N THR A 245 0.75 -35.23 -15.32
CA THR A 245 0.16 -36.00 -14.21
C THR A 245 -1.38 -35.97 -14.28
N PRO A 246 -2.10 -37.07 -13.98
CA PRO A 246 -3.56 -37.12 -14.09
C PRO A 246 -4.29 -36.27 -13.04
N ALA A 247 -5.44 -35.74 -13.45
CA ALA A 247 -6.38 -34.99 -12.61
C ALA A 247 -6.93 -35.84 -11.44
N VAL A 248 -6.92 -35.28 -10.24
CA VAL A 248 -7.54 -35.88 -9.04
C VAL A 248 -8.96 -35.36 -8.89
N THR A 249 -9.93 -36.27 -8.88
CA THR A 249 -11.36 -36.06 -8.64
C THR A 249 -11.62 -35.59 -7.19
N PRO A 250 -12.53 -34.64 -6.94
CA PRO A 250 -12.89 -34.24 -5.58
C PRO A 250 -13.75 -35.30 -4.88
N THR A 251 -13.41 -35.58 -3.62
CA THR A 251 -14.14 -36.48 -2.70
C THR A 251 -15.18 -35.67 -1.90
N PRO A 252 -16.35 -36.23 -1.50
CA PRO A 252 -17.44 -35.43 -0.95
C PRO A 252 -17.23 -35.09 0.54
N THR A 253 -17.38 -33.81 0.87
CA THR A 253 -17.27 -33.28 2.24
C THR A 253 -18.51 -33.64 3.06
N THR A 254 -18.29 -34.32 4.19
CA THR A 254 -19.30 -34.60 5.22
C THR A 254 -19.54 -33.34 6.07
N ALA A 255 -20.81 -33.03 6.34
CA ALA A 255 -21.23 -31.88 7.15
C ALA A 255 -20.85 -32.05 8.63
N ALA A 256 -20.34 -30.98 9.24
CA ALA A 256 -20.09 -30.87 10.68
C ALA A 256 -21.20 -30.06 11.40
N PRO A 257 -21.39 -30.24 12.72
CA PRO A 257 -22.64 -29.90 13.41
C PRO A 257 -22.70 -28.44 13.89
N VAL A 258 -23.91 -27.90 13.86
CA VAL A 258 -24.29 -26.57 14.38
C VAL A 258 -24.26 -26.59 15.92
N THR A 259 -23.49 -25.68 16.52
CA THR A 259 -23.51 -25.44 17.98
C THR A 259 -24.16 -24.08 18.26
N THR A 260 -25.10 -24.08 19.21
CA THR A 260 -25.97 -22.96 19.56
C THR A 260 -25.27 -21.88 20.41
N ARG A 261 -25.66 -20.63 20.15
CA ARG A 261 -25.22 -19.39 20.80
C ARG A 261 -25.88 -19.20 22.19
N PRO A 262 -25.18 -18.72 23.23
CA PRO A 262 -25.81 -18.31 24.48
C PRO A 262 -26.32 -16.87 24.44
N THR A 263 -27.44 -16.67 25.13
CA THR A 263 -28.16 -15.41 25.36
C THR A 263 -27.56 -14.65 26.55
N ILE A 264 -27.42 -13.32 26.45
CA ILE A 264 -27.11 -12.42 27.59
C ILE A 264 -28.20 -11.35 27.69
N ALA A 265 -28.67 -11.13 28.93
CA ALA A 265 -29.71 -10.20 29.36
C ALA A 265 -29.12 -8.82 29.77
N PRO A 266 -29.95 -7.78 30.01
CA PRO A 266 -29.58 -6.37 29.82
C PRO A 266 -28.99 -5.69 31.07
N VAL A 267 -28.15 -4.68 30.85
CA VAL A 267 -27.66 -3.75 31.89
C VAL A 267 -28.09 -2.32 31.54
N THR A 268 -28.56 -1.62 32.57
CA THR A 268 -29.19 -0.29 32.61
C THR A 268 -28.20 0.89 32.48
N SER A 269 -28.74 1.99 31.94
CA SER A 269 -28.28 3.40 31.72
C SER A 269 -27.63 4.12 32.93
N ALA A 270 -26.84 5.22 32.88
CA ALA A 270 -26.59 6.38 31.97
C ALA A 270 -25.27 7.12 32.45
N PRO A 271 -24.78 8.30 31.95
CA PRO A 271 -25.48 9.41 31.28
C PRO A 271 -24.88 9.95 29.96
N ALA A 272 -25.69 10.79 29.31
CA ALA A 272 -25.67 11.22 27.92
C ALA A 272 -24.41 11.96 27.44
N THR A 273 -23.85 11.45 26.35
CA THR A 273 -23.22 12.25 25.28
C THR A 273 -24.02 11.96 24.02
N THR A 274 -24.29 13.00 23.23
CA THR A 274 -25.20 13.01 22.08
C THR A 274 -25.02 11.80 21.18
N THR A 275 -25.98 10.88 21.27
CA THR A 275 -26.08 9.70 20.43
C THR A 275 -26.18 10.13 18.96
N PRO A 276 -25.39 9.55 18.05
CA PRO A 276 -25.64 9.73 16.61
C PRO A 276 -27.06 9.24 16.32
N SER A 277 -27.77 9.98 15.47
CA SER A 277 -29.04 9.49 14.93
C SER A 277 -28.79 8.11 14.31
N PRO A 278 -29.62 7.08 14.58
CA PRO A 278 -29.44 5.74 14.01
C PRO A 278 -29.44 5.69 12.47
N ASN A 279 -29.76 6.81 11.83
CA ASN A 279 -29.80 7.00 10.38
C ASN A 279 -28.81 8.07 9.89
N ASP A 280 -27.81 8.48 10.67
CA ASP A 280 -26.77 9.40 10.16
C ASP A 280 -25.81 8.62 9.24
N PRO A 281 -25.88 8.82 7.91
CA PRO A 281 -25.02 8.11 6.97
C PRO A 281 -23.55 8.53 7.09
N CYS A 282 -23.24 9.57 7.87
CA CYS A 282 -21.90 10.09 8.09
C CYS A 282 -21.27 9.64 9.41
N ASN A 283 -22.01 8.96 10.29
CA ASN A 283 -21.53 8.51 11.59
C ASN A 283 -20.80 9.63 12.38
N GLY A 284 -21.32 10.85 12.33
CA GLY A 284 -20.75 12.03 13.00
C GLY A 284 -19.54 12.68 12.32
N ASN A 285 -19.14 12.23 11.13
CA ASN A 285 -18.10 12.88 10.33
C ASN A 285 -18.63 14.16 9.67
N HIS A 286 -17.77 15.17 9.51
CA HIS A 286 -18.09 16.48 8.91
C HIS A 286 -16.93 16.97 8.03
N ASN A 287 -17.23 17.78 7.01
CA ASN A 287 -16.31 18.27 5.98
C ASN A 287 -15.35 17.20 5.41
N THR A 288 -15.84 15.98 5.21
CA THR A 288 -15.01 14.88 4.70
C THR A 288 -15.81 13.99 3.77
N CYS A 289 -15.11 13.36 2.84
CA CYS A 289 -15.68 12.24 2.11
C CYS A 289 -15.75 11.03 3.03
N TYR A 290 -16.88 10.33 3.04
CA TYR A 290 -17.13 9.19 3.91
C TYR A 290 -17.69 8.03 3.11
N TRP A 291 -17.21 6.83 3.42
CA TRP A 291 -17.67 5.61 2.80
C TRP A 291 -18.50 4.81 3.80
N ALA A 292 -19.82 4.98 3.73
CA ALA A 292 -20.75 4.43 4.71
C ALA A 292 -20.74 2.90 4.82
N LEU A 293 -20.36 2.20 3.75
CA LEU A 293 -20.25 0.74 3.77
C LEU A 293 -19.08 0.25 4.64
N THR A 294 -18.03 1.06 4.77
CA THR A 294 -16.76 0.66 5.39
C THR A 294 -16.40 1.46 6.63
N GLY A 295 -17.12 2.55 6.89
CA GLY A 295 -16.85 3.43 8.01
C GLY A 295 -15.61 4.30 7.83
N GLN A 296 -15.07 4.41 6.60
CA GLN A 296 -13.84 5.14 6.33
C GLN A 296 -14.10 6.59 5.94
N THR A 297 -13.27 7.51 6.45
CA THR A 297 -13.12 8.85 5.89
C THR A 297 -12.03 8.84 4.83
N LEU A 298 -12.30 9.50 3.71
CA LEU A 298 -11.42 9.55 2.55
C LEU A 298 -10.99 11.01 2.34
N PRO A 299 -9.69 11.27 2.04
CA PRO A 299 -9.16 12.63 1.90
C PRO A 299 -9.48 13.24 0.52
N TYR A 300 -10.71 13.06 0.05
CA TYR A 300 -11.19 13.63 -1.21
C TYR A 300 -11.80 14.99 -1.00
N THR A 301 -11.60 15.88 -1.97
CA THR A 301 -12.39 17.09 -2.08
C THR A 301 -13.85 16.72 -2.36
N GLN A 302 -14.78 17.64 -2.08
CA GLN A 302 -16.21 17.37 -2.23
C GLN A 302 -16.59 16.92 -3.65
N ASP A 303 -16.01 17.56 -4.67
CA ASP A 303 -16.23 17.23 -6.08
C ASP A 303 -15.73 15.82 -6.43
N VAL A 304 -14.55 15.44 -5.93
CA VAL A 304 -14.00 14.10 -6.11
C VAL A 304 -14.85 13.08 -5.34
N CYS A 305 -15.25 13.37 -4.11
CA CYS A 305 -16.11 12.50 -3.32
C CYS A 305 -17.44 12.19 -4.01
N LEU A 306 -18.11 13.23 -4.51
CA LEU A 306 -19.41 13.11 -5.17
C LEU A 306 -19.32 12.51 -6.59
N SER A 307 -18.11 12.36 -7.14
CA SER A 307 -17.91 11.60 -8.38
C SER A 307 -18.09 10.09 -8.19
N PHE A 308 -18.12 9.62 -6.94
CA PHE A 308 -18.28 8.21 -6.59
C PHE A 308 -19.67 7.91 -6.04
N GLY A 309 -20.40 6.98 -6.67
CA GLY A 309 -21.73 6.57 -6.19
C GLY A 309 -21.73 5.81 -4.86
N SER A 310 -20.56 5.37 -4.39
CA SER A 310 -20.37 4.62 -3.15
C SER A 310 -20.02 5.49 -1.95
N PHE A 311 -19.67 6.77 -2.16
CA PHE A 311 -19.25 7.68 -1.10
C PHE A 311 -20.29 8.77 -0.84
N ILE A 312 -20.18 9.37 0.34
CA ILE A 312 -21.07 10.41 0.83
C ILE A 312 -20.19 11.55 1.30
N TRP A 313 -20.45 12.75 0.77
CA TRP A 313 -19.85 13.94 1.35
C TRP A 313 -20.59 14.31 2.63
N CYS A 314 -19.88 14.29 3.74
CA CYS A 314 -20.41 14.68 5.03
C CYS A 314 -20.17 16.16 5.24
N ASN A 315 -21.25 16.95 5.23
CA ASN A 315 -21.20 18.39 5.48
C ASN A 315 -21.04 18.68 6.97
#